data_AF-A0AAE2DHC9-F1
#
_entry.id   AF-A0AAE2DHC9-F1
#
_cell.length_a   1.000
_cell.length_b   1.000
_cell.length_c   1.000
_cell.angle_alpha   90.00
_cell.angle_beta   90.00
_cell.angle_gamma   90.00
#
_symmetry.space_group_name_H-M   'P 1'
#
loop_
_entity.id
_entity.type
_entity.pdbx_description
1 polymer ?
#
loop_
_entity_poly.entity_id
_entity_poly.type
_entity_poly.pdbx_seq_one_letter_code
_entity_poly.pdbx_strand_id
1 'polypeptide(L)' 'MIYEFHNPFERDPFEEYRMTPSFGYWLLVYAAVAIIALIVLIARYRLNPFIVITLISIGLALVAGMPPSGVVGAYEA' A
#
# COMPACT_ATOMS: atom_id res chain seq x y z
N MET A 1 19.88 38.66 16.43
CA MET A 1 19.75 37.37 15.72
C MET A 1 20.69 36.39 16.38
N ILE A 2 20.16 35.53 17.25
CA ILE A 2 20.85 34.35 17.78
C ILE A 2 20.43 33.19 16.87
N TYR A 3 21.38 32.58 16.18
CA TYR A 3 21.13 31.39 15.38
C TYR A 3 20.96 30.21 16.35
N GLU A 4 19.73 29.67 16.46
CA GLU A 4 19.51 28.38 17.14
C GLU A 4 20.24 27.29 16.34
N PHE A 5 21.35 26.80 16.89
CA PHE A 5 22.00 25.59 16.42
C PHE A 5 21.04 24.42 16.69
N HIS A 6 20.28 24.02 15.68
CA HIS A 6 19.49 22.80 15.71
C HIS A 6 20.47 21.61 15.74
N ASN A 7 20.78 21.11 16.94
CA ASN A 7 21.67 19.98 17.14
C ASN A 7 21.00 18.71 16.60
N PRO A 8 21.44 18.14 15.46
CA PRO A 8 20.71 17.07 14.76
C PRO A 8 20.74 15.72 15.51
N PHE A 9 21.49 15.65 16.62
CA PHE A 9 21.64 14.48 17.48
C PHE A 9 20.71 14.51 18.70
N GLU A 10 20.02 15.63 18.95
CA GLU A 10 18.95 15.73 19.95
C GLU A 10 17.63 15.18 19.35
N ARG A 11 17.70 13.98 18.76
CA ARG A 11 16.52 13.22 18.31
C ARG A 11 16.09 12.37 19.49
N ASP A 12 14.88 12.59 20.00
CA ASP A 12 14.29 11.75 21.01
C ASP A 12 14.10 10.32 20.45
N PRO A 13 14.77 9.30 21.02
CA PRO A 13 14.74 7.93 20.48
C PRO A 13 13.34 7.31 20.44
N PHE A 14 12.40 7.93 21.15
CA PHE A 14 11.02 7.49 21.29
C PHE A 14 10.09 8.02 20.18
N GLU A 15 10.52 9.01 19.39
CA GLU A 15 9.77 9.47 18.21
C GLU A 15 9.84 8.43 17.08
N GLU A 16 11.01 7.78 16.92
CA GLU A 16 11.26 6.76 15.90
C GLU A 16 10.55 5.42 16.21
N TYR A 17 10.24 5.14 17.48
CA TYR A 17 9.49 3.95 17.89
C TYR A 17 7.95 4.13 17.84
N ARG A 18 7.44 5.33 17.50
CA ARG A 18 6.01 5.53 17.24
C ARG A 18 5.65 5.01 15.84
N MET A 19 5.78 3.70 15.62
CA MET A 19 4.98 3.02 14.61
C MET A 19 3.54 3.14 15.06
N THR A 20 2.79 4.09 14.52
CA THR A 20 1.37 4.29 14.83
C THR A 20 0.62 2.98 14.52
N PRO A 21 0.15 2.22 15.54
CA PRO A 21 -0.33 0.85 15.34
C PRO A 21 -1.67 0.75 14.59
N SER A 22 -2.24 1.87 14.14
CA SER A 22 -3.57 1.93 13.55
C SER A 22 -3.58 1.60 12.05
N PHE A 23 -2.52 1.90 11.30
CA PHE A 23 -2.51 1.69 9.84
C PHE A 23 -1.99 0.30 9.43
N GLY A 24 -1.03 -0.25 10.17
CA GLY A 24 -0.37 -1.52 9.82
C GLY A 24 -1.33 -2.71 9.75
N TYR A 25 -2.32 -2.78 10.66
CA TYR A 25 -3.31 -3.85 10.67
C TYR A 25 -4.17 -3.87 9.40
N TRP A 26 -4.62 -2.71 8.93
CA TRP A 26 -5.43 -2.62 7.71
C TRP A 26 -4.65 -3.06 6.47
N LEU A 27 -3.35 -2.76 6.39
CA LEU A 27 -2.49 -3.24 5.30
C LEU A 27 -2.41 -4.77 5.26
N LEU A 28 -2.33 -5.43 6.42
CA LEU A 28 -2.34 -6.90 6.51
C LEU A 28 -3.67 -7.48 6.02
N VAL A 29 -4.79 -6.85 6.37
CA VAL A 29 -6.12 -7.27 5.90
C VAL A 29 -6.22 -7.13 4.37
N TYR A 30 -5.80 -6.00 3.80
CA TYR A 30 -5.77 -5.81 2.35
C TYR A 30 -4.87 -6.83 1.65
N ALA A 31 -3.69 -7.11 2.21
CA ALA A 31 -2.78 -8.13 1.67
C ALA A 31 -3.39 -9.54 1.71
N ALA A 32 -4.01 -9.92 2.83
CA ALA A 32 -4.67 -11.22 2.96
C ALA A 32 -5.80 -11.39 1.93
N VAL A 33 -6.66 -10.37 1.78
CA VAL A 33 -7.74 -10.35 0.79
C VAL A 33 -7.17 -10.42 -0.63
N ALA A 34 -6.12 -9.67 -0.93
CA ALA A 34 -5.45 -9.68 -2.23
C ALA A 34 -4.94 -11.08 -2.61
N ILE A 35 -4.25 -11.75 -1.69
CA ILE A 35 -3.70 -13.10 -1.91
C ILE A 35 -4.82 -14.11 -2.16
N ILE A 36 -5.88 -14.09 -1.35
CA ILE A 36 -7.04 -14.97 -1.55
C ILE A 36 -7.67 -14.72 -2.93
N ALA A 37 -7.87 -13.46 -3.30
CA ALA A 37 -8.43 -13.10 -4.59
C ALA A 37 -7.56 -13.58 -5.77
N LEU A 38 -6.23 -13.40 -5.68
CA LEU A 38 -5.27 -13.91 -6.68
C LEU A 38 -5.38 -15.44 -6.83
N ILE A 39 -5.38 -16.17 -5.71
CA ILE A 39 -5.48 -17.64 -5.72
C ILE A 39 -6.79 -18.07 -6.36
N VAL A 40 -7.92 -17.47 -5.98
CA VAL A 40 -9.23 -17.82 -6.55
C VAL A 40 -9.27 -17.51 -8.05
N LEU A 41 -8.78 -16.36 -8.49
CA LEU A 41 -8.75 -16.01 -9.92
C LEU A 41 -7.87 -16.95 -10.75
N ILE A 42 -6.69 -17.32 -10.25
CA ILE A 42 -5.77 -18.22 -10.96
C ILE A 42 -6.27 -19.66 -10.91
N ALA A 43 -6.62 -20.16 -9.72
CA ALA A 43 -6.92 -21.57 -9.50
C ALA A 43 -8.35 -21.96 -9.91
N ARG A 44 -9.35 -21.10 -9.62
CA ARG A 44 -10.77 -21.43 -9.86
C ARG A 44 -11.27 -20.93 -11.21
N TYR A 45 -10.87 -19.73 -11.61
CA TYR A 45 -11.27 -19.12 -12.88
C TYR A 45 -10.29 -19.37 -14.02
N ARG A 46 -9.12 -20.00 -13.74
CA ARG A 46 -8.09 -20.34 -14.73
C ARG A 46 -7.69 -19.16 -15.62
N LEU A 47 -7.70 -17.94 -15.07
CA LEU A 47 -7.22 -16.75 -15.76
C LEU A 47 -5.69 -16.76 -15.86
N ASN A 48 -5.16 -16.15 -16.92
CA ASN A 48 -3.72 -15.96 -17.07
C ASN A 48 -3.18 -15.10 -15.92
N PRO A 49 -2.10 -15.52 -15.23
CA PRO A 49 -1.49 -14.77 -14.13
C PRO A 49 -1.29 -13.28 -14.42
N PHE A 50 -0.90 -12.90 -15.63
CA PHE A 50 -0.71 -11.49 -15.99
C PHE A 50 -2.00 -10.67 -15.81
N ILE A 51 -3.11 -11.16 -16.37
CA ILE A 51 -4.43 -10.51 -16.28
C ILE A 51 -4.88 -10.41 -14.82
N VAL A 52 -4.63 -11.47 -14.05
CA VAL A 52 -5.02 -11.53 -12.64
C VAL A 52 -4.29 -10.49 -11.80
N ILE A 53 -2.97 -10.34 -11.97
CA ILE A 53 -2.18 -9.36 -11.23
C ILE A 53 -2.67 -7.94 -11.54
N THR A 54 -2.92 -7.63 -12.82
CA THR A 54 -3.45 -6.33 -13.24
C THR A 54 -4.83 -6.06 -12.62
N LEU A 55 -5.75 -7.02 -12.68
CA LEU A 55 -7.10 -6.86 -12.12
C LEU A 55 -7.09 -6.65 -10.60
N ILE A 56 -6.30 -7.43 -9.85
CA ILE A 56 -6.24 -7.29 -8.40
C ILE A 56 -5.59 -5.97 -8.00
N SER A 57 -4.54 -5.55 -8.70
CA SER A 57 -3.87 -4.27 -8.41
C SER A 57 -4.79 -3.07 -8.67
N ILE A 58 -5.48 -3.03 -9.82
CA ILE A 58 -6.47 -1.98 -10.12
C ILE A 58 -7.64 -2.05 -9.13
N GLY A 59 -8.17 -3.24 -8.85
CA GLY A 59 -9.28 -3.44 -7.92
C GLY A 59 -8.96 -2.95 -6.52
N LEU A 60 -7.77 -3.25 -6.00
CA LEU A 60 -7.33 -2.77 -4.68
C LEU A 60 -7.18 -1.25 -4.65
N ALA A 61 -6.61 -0.64 -5.69
CA ALA A 61 -6.45 0.80 -5.77
C ALA A 61 -7.82 1.51 -5.75
N LEU A 62 -8.80 0.98 -6.49
CA LEU A 62 -10.17 1.50 -6.49
C LEU A 62 -10.87 1.30 -5.14
N VAL A 63 -10.72 0.14 -4.50
CA VAL A 63 -11.27 -0.14 -3.15
C VAL A 63 -10.63 0.76 -2.10
N ALA A 64 -9.36 1.09 -2.24
CA ALA A 64 -8.65 2.06 -1.39
C ALA A 64 -9.09 3.51 -1.61
N GLY A 65 -10.01 3.77 -2.56
CA GLY A 65 -10.57 5.09 -2.84
C GLY A 65 -9.72 5.94 -3.79
N MET A 66 -8.77 5.33 -4.52
CA MET A 66 -8.00 6.09 -5.51
C MET A 66 -8.89 6.51 -6.70
N PRO A 67 -8.77 7.75 -7.19
CA PRO A 67 -9.49 8.19 -8.36
C PRO A 67 -9.11 7.33 -9.58
N PRO A 68 -10.08 6.88 -10.41
CA PRO A 68 -9.79 5.95 -11.51
C PRO A 68 -8.71 6.45 -12.48
N SER A 69 -8.64 7.75 -12.73
CA SER A 69 -7.59 8.37 -13.54
C SER A 69 -6.19 8.20 -12.94
N GLY A 70 -6.06 8.26 -11.61
CA GLY A 70 -4.80 8.00 -10.92
C GLY A 70 -4.40 6.53 -10.90
N VAL A 71 -5.39 5.62 -10.89
CA VAL A 71 -5.14 4.18 -10.94
C VAL A 71 -4.60 3.75 -12.30
N VAL A 72 -5.24 4.19 -13.39
CA VAL A 72 -4.81 3.85 -14.76
C VAL A 72 -3.50 4.54 -15.11
N GLY A 73 -3.29 5.79 -14.68
CA GLY A 73 -2.05 6.52 -14.91
C GLY A 73 -0.80 5.84 -14.33
N ALA A 74 -0.94 5.02 -13.28
CA ALA A 74 0.17 4.21 -12.76
C ALA A 74 0.67 3.12 -13.73
N TYR A 75 -0.13 2.78 -14.76
CA TYR A 75 0.21 1.82 -15.81
C TYR A 75 0.66 2.49 -17.12
N GLU A 76 0.49 3.81 -17.26
CA GLU A 76 0.83 4.58 -18.46
C GLU A 76 2.29 5.09 -18.48
N ALA A 77 3.12 4.63 -17.55
CA ALA A 77 4.53 5.01 -17.43
C ALA A 77 5.42 4.49 -18.58
#